data_AF-A0A2V7V6L8-F1
#
_entry.id   AF-A0A2V7V6L8-F1
#
_cell.length_a   1.000
_cell.length_b   1.000
_cell.length_c   1.000
_cell.angle_alpha   90.00
_cell.angle_beta   90.00
_cell.angle_gamma   90.00
#
_symmetry.space_group_name_H-M   'P 1'
#
loop_
_entity.id
_entity.type
_entity.pdbx_description
1 polymer ?
#
loop_
_entity_poly.entity_id
_entity_poly.type
_entity_poly.pdbx_seq_one_letter_code
_entity_poly.pdbx_strand_id
1 'polypeptide(L)'
;MQVAIVGGTGAQGRGLAARLAAAGVAVLVGSREAAHAREVVRALKEGHEGLSIEPATNEDALARSDLVLLTVPFAHAPAALQASRERFRSGSVLIDVTVPVAFEKGVPRLVEVPEGSACEHLRRLLPEHVGMAAAFKTLPAATLATLDEP
;
A
#
# COMPACT_ATOMS: atom_id res chain seq x y z
N MET A 1 -2.72 4.83 -16.21
CA MET A 1 -2.04 4.96 -14.90
C MET A 1 -2.27 3.68 -14.14
N GLN A 2 -1.19 3.02 -13.73
CA GLN A 2 -1.26 1.79 -12.94
C GLN A 2 -0.94 2.10 -11.48
N VAL A 3 -1.77 1.61 -10.55
CA VAL A 3 -1.56 1.78 -9.11
C VAL A 3 -1.13 0.45 -8.48
N ALA A 4 -0.03 0.43 -7.75
CA ALA A 4 0.38 -0.70 -6.92
C ALA A 4 -0.03 -0.47 -5.47
N ILE A 5 -0.42 -1.55 -4.78
CA ILE A 5 -0.61 -1.57 -3.34
C ILE A 5 0.36 -2.58 -2.73
N VAL A 6 1.47 -2.09 -2.18
CA VAL A 6 2.53 -2.91 -1.59
C VAL A 6 2.14 -3.31 -0.17
N GLY A 7 2.15 -4.62 0.10
CA GLY A 7 1.50 -5.15 1.30
C GLY A 7 -0.02 -5.11 1.21
N GLY A 8 -0.55 -5.22 -0.01
CA GLY A 8 -1.96 -5.03 -0.32
C GLY A 8 -2.90 -6.11 0.23
N THR A 9 -2.36 -7.20 0.77
CA THR A 9 -3.14 -8.31 1.34
C THR A 9 -3.69 -8.02 2.74
N GLY A 10 -3.26 -6.93 3.39
CA GLY A 10 -3.80 -6.47 4.67
C GLY A 10 -5.21 -5.87 4.54
N ALA A 11 -5.83 -5.52 5.67
CA ALA A 11 -7.17 -4.90 5.67
C ALA A 11 -7.19 -3.55 4.91
N GLN A 12 -6.23 -2.66 5.20
CA GLN A 12 -6.12 -1.36 4.51
C GLN A 12 -5.88 -1.51 3.02
N GLY A 13 -4.95 -2.40 2.64
CA GLY A 13 -4.62 -2.66 1.25
C GLY A 13 -5.80 -3.19 0.44
N ARG A 14 -6.58 -4.12 1.01
CA ARG A 14 -7.80 -4.66 0.41
C ARG A 14 -8.86 -3.59 0.18
N GLY A 15 -9.14 -2.77 1.19
CA GLY A 15 -10.13 -1.68 1.06
C GLY A 15 -9.72 -0.67 0.00
N LEU A 16 -8.45 -0.24 -0.01
CA LEU A 16 -7.93 0.66 -1.04
C LEU A 16 -7.99 0.03 -2.44
N ALA A 17 -7.65 -1.25 -2.58
CA ALA A 17 -7.73 -1.96 -3.85
C ALA A 17 -9.16 -1.97 -4.40
N ALA A 18 -10.12 -2.34 -3.54
CA ALA A 18 -11.53 -2.39 -3.88
C ALA A 18 -12.05 -1.02 -4.34
N ARG A 19 -11.82 0.02 -3.54
CA ARG A 19 -12.29 1.39 -3.81
C ARG A 19 -11.71 1.98 -5.08
N LEU A 20 -10.40 1.86 -5.28
CA LEU A 20 -9.73 2.37 -6.47
C LEU A 20 -10.22 1.64 -7.72
N ALA A 21 -10.35 0.31 -7.65
CA ALA A 21 -10.84 -0.46 -8.78
C ALA A 21 -12.30 -0.19 -9.12
N ALA A 22 -13.15 0.00 -8.10
CA ALA A 22 -14.55 0.41 -8.30
C ALA A 22 -14.65 1.79 -8.96
N ALA A 23 -13.68 2.67 -8.72
CA ALA A 23 -13.53 3.95 -9.41
C ALA A 23 -12.89 3.83 -10.82
N GLY A 24 -12.67 2.62 -11.34
CA GLY A 24 -12.11 2.37 -12.67
C GLY A 24 -10.59 2.44 -12.76
N VAL A 25 -9.88 2.46 -11.64
CA VAL A 25 -8.41 2.48 -11.62
C VAL A 25 -7.85 1.07 -11.77
N ALA A 26 -6.82 0.89 -12.59
CA ALA A 26 -6.07 -0.36 -12.68
C ALA A 26 -5.18 -0.54 -11.45
N VAL A 27 -5.37 -1.63 -10.71
CA VAL A 27 -4.70 -1.92 -9.43
C VAL A 27 -3.88 -3.21 -9.48
N LEU A 28 -2.65 -3.17 -8.98
CA LEU A 28 -1.84 -4.35 -8.65
C LEU A 28 -1.83 -4.55 -7.14
N VAL A 29 -2.33 -5.68 -6.66
CA VAL A 29 -2.22 -6.08 -5.26
C VAL A 29 -0.89 -6.79 -5.05
N GLY A 30 0.04 -6.12 -4.39
CA GLY A 30 1.39 -6.61 -4.10
C GLY A 30 1.45 -7.41 -2.80
N SER A 31 2.14 -8.54 -2.85
CA SER A 31 2.52 -9.35 -1.69
C SER A 31 3.96 -9.84 -1.80
N ARG A 32 4.58 -10.21 -0.68
CA ARG A 32 5.83 -10.99 -0.71
C ARG A 32 5.59 -12.39 -1.27
N GLU A 33 4.40 -12.93 -1.01
CA GLU A 33 3.96 -14.25 -1.45
C GLU A 33 2.88 -14.08 -2.51
N ALA A 34 3.18 -14.43 -3.75
CA ALA A 34 2.26 -14.25 -4.88
C ALA A 34 0.93 -15.01 -4.70
N ALA A 35 0.92 -16.11 -3.94
CA ALA A 35 -0.29 -16.86 -3.62
C ALA A 35 -1.30 -16.02 -2.83
N HIS A 36 -0.86 -15.33 -1.77
CA HIS A 36 -1.72 -14.46 -0.97
C HIS A 36 -2.32 -13.31 -1.79
N ALA A 37 -1.53 -12.73 -2.71
CA ALA A 37 -2.07 -11.72 -3.62
C ALA A 37 -3.16 -12.30 -4.52
N ARG A 38 -2.95 -13.49 -5.10
CA ARG A 38 -3.96 -14.17 -5.95
C ARG A 38 -5.26 -14.45 -5.20
N GLU A 39 -5.16 -14.96 -3.97
CA GLU A 39 -6.33 -15.24 -3.12
C GLU A 39 -7.13 -13.97 -2.84
N VAL A 40 -6.44 -12.88 -2.47
CA VAL A 40 -7.07 -11.59 -2.21
C VAL A 40 -7.73 -11.03 -3.45
N VAL A 41 -7.06 -11.03 -4.61
CA VAL A 41 -7.64 -10.51 -5.85
C VAL A 41 -8.82 -11.34 -6.30
N ARG A 42 -8.77 -12.66 -6.13
CA ARG A 42 -9.93 -13.52 -6.39
C ARG A 42 -11.11 -13.12 -5.50
N ALA A 43 -10.91 -13.02 -4.19
CA ALA A 43 -11.96 -12.65 -3.25
C ALA A 43 -12.54 -11.25 -3.54
N LEU A 44 -11.72 -10.28 -3.95
CA LEU A 44 -12.18 -8.94 -4.32
C LEU A 44 -13.01 -8.92 -5.61
N LYS A 45 -12.78 -9.87 -6.53
CA LYS A 45 -13.56 -10.01 -7.76
C LYS A 45 -14.83 -10.83 -7.58
N GLU A 46 -14.92 -11.65 -6.54
CA GLU A 46 -16.14 -12.38 -6.20
C GLU A 46 -17.25 -11.36 -5.88
N GLY A 47 -18.30 -11.31 -6.70
CA GLY A 47 -19.40 -10.35 -6.57
C GLY A 47 -19.18 -8.98 -7.21
N HIS A 48 -18.00 -8.72 -7.79
CA HIS A 48 -17.67 -7.46 -8.45
C HIS A 48 -17.08 -7.71 -9.85
N GLU A 49 -17.95 -7.90 -10.84
CA GLU A 49 -17.53 -8.09 -12.23
C GLU A 49 -16.88 -6.81 -12.78
N GLY A 50 -15.82 -6.98 -13.59
CA GLY A 50 -15.17 -5.87 -14.28
C GLY A 50 -14.11 -5.09 -13.49
N LEU A 51 -13.84 -5.41 -12.22
CA LEU A 51 -12.76 -4.76 -11.47
C LEU A 51 -11.39 -5.02 -12.11
N SER A 52 -10.69 -3.93 -12.45
CA SER A 52 -9.33 -3.96 -13.01
C SER A 52 -8.28 -4.17 -11.91
N ILE A 53 -8.30 -5.35 -11.27
CA ILE A 53 -7.36 -5.75 -10.22
C ILE A 53 -6.57 -6.97 -10.66
N GLU A 54 -5.25 -6.95 -10.49
CA GLU A 54 -4.36 -8.08 -10.72
C GLU A 54 -3.47 -8.37 -9.51
N PRO A 55 -3.12 -9.64 -9.25
CA PRO A 55 -2.16 -9.98 -8.22
C PRO A 55 -0.72 -9.81 -8.72
N ALA A 56 0.19 -9.38 -7.85
CA ALA A 56 1.61 -9.24 -8.16
C ALA A 56 2.47 -9.56 -6.94
N THR A 57 3.75 -9.86 -7.17
CA THR A 57 4.73 -9.70 -6.09
C THR A 57 4.93 -8.21 -5.79
N ASN A 58 5.41 -7.86 -4.60
CA ASN A 58 5.72 -6.46 -4.29
C ASN A 58 6.73 -5.87 -5.31
N GLU A 59 7.73 -6.63 -5.70
CA GLU A 59 8.75 -6.19 -6.68
C GLU A 59 8.14 -5.95 -8.06
N ASP A 60 7.32 -6.88 -8.56
CA ASP A 60 6.67 -6.74 -9.86
C ASP A 60 5.68 -5.57 -9.85
N ALA A 61 4.96 -5.37 -8.74
CA ALA A 61 4.02 -4.26 -8.59
C ALA A 61 4.73 -2.90 -8.71
N LEU A 62 5.89 -2.76 -8.07
CA LEU A 62 6.74 -1.57 -8.13
C LEU A 62 7.26 -1.30 -9.54
N ALA A 63 7.73 -2.34 -10.24
CA ALA A 63 8.29 -2.22 -11.58
C ALA A 63 7.24 -1.83 -12.66
N ARG A 64 5.96 -2.07 -12.38
CA ARG A 64 4.84 -1.88 -13.31
C ARG A 64 3.96 -0.67 -13.02
N SER A 65 4.20 0.07 -11.93
CA SER A 65 3.24 1.09 -11.46
C SER A 65 3.82 2.49 -11.40
N ASP A 66 2.99 3.47 -11.73
CA ASP A 66 3.33 4.90 -11.67
C ASP A 66 3.05 5.47 -10.27
N LEU A 67 2.07 4.91 -9.57
CA LEU A 67 1.69 5.28 -8.21
C LEU A 67 1.72 4.03 -7.31
N VAL A 68 2.32 4.15 -6.13
CA VAL A 68 2.53 3.04 -5.20
C VAL A 68 1.99 3.41 -3.83
N LEU A 69 1.02 2.67 -3.30
CA LEU A 69 0.56 2.81 -1.93
C LEU A 69 1.30 1.81 -1.03
N LEU A 70 1.99 2.31 -0.01
CA LEU A 70 2.70 1.48 0.97
C LEU A 70 1.78 1.17 2.15
N THR A 71 1.21 -0.04 2.19
CA THR A 71 0.21 -0.45 3.19
C THR A 71 0.72 -1.52 4.16
N VAL A 72 2.03 -1.52 4.43
CA VAL A 72 2.64 -2.37 5.46
C VAL A 72 2.66 -1.67 6.82
N PRO A 73 2.75 -2.39 7.95
CA PRO A 73 3.01 -1.77 9.25
C PRO A 73 4.26 -0.90 9.23
N PHE A 74 4.25 0.24 9.92
CA PHE A 74 5.38 1.18 9.94
C PHE A 74 6.71 0.52 10.29
N ALA A 75 6.72 -0.39 11.28
CA ALA A 75 7.91 -1.14 11.68
C ALA A 75 8.52 -2.03 10.58
N HIS A 76 7.76 -2.36 9.53
CA HIS A 76 8.22 -3.16 8.39
C HIS A 76 8.51 -2.33 7.14
N ALA A 77 8.08 -1.06 7.11
CA ALA A 77 8.21 -0.19 5.96
C ALA A 77 9.68 0.07 5.55
N PRO A 78 10.63 0.36 6.47
CA PRO A 78 12.03 0.56 6.11
C PRO A 78 12.64 -0.63 5.36
N ALA A 79 12.47 -1.85 5.89
CA ALA A 79 12.99 -3.07 5.30
C ALA A 79 12.34 -3.35 3.93
N ALA A 80 11.03 -3.12 3.80
CA ALA A 80 10.33 -3.29 2.53
C ALA A 80 10.85 -2.32 1.45
N LEU A 81 11.08 -1.04 1.80
CA LEU A 81 11.63 -0.06 0.87
C LEU A 81 13.07 -0.37 0.48
N GLN A 82 13.91 -0.78 1.43
CA GLN A 82 15.30 -1.16 1.16
C GLN A 82 15.39 -2.35 0.21
N ALA A 83 14.60 -3.40 0.45
CA ALA A 83 14.61 -4.62 -0.36
C ALA A 83 14.15 -4.37 -1.81
N SER A 84 13.33 -3.36 -2.05
CA SER A 84 12.74 -3.10 -3.36
C SER A 84 13.15 -1.76 -3.97
N ARG A 85 14.19 -1.12 -3.44
CA ARG A 85 14.65 0.23 -3.81
C ARG A 85 14.93 0.36 -5.32
N GLU A 86 15.49 -0.67 -5.93
CA GLU A 86 15.86 -0.68 -7.35
C GLU A 86 14.69 -1.01 -8.30
N ARG A 87 13.54 -1.41 -7.75
CA ARG A 87 12.35 -1.81 -8.53
C ARG A 87 11.45 -0.63 -8.89
N PHE A 88 11.63 0.53 -8.26
CA PHE A 88 10.82 1.71 -8.56
C PHE A 88 11.09 2.23 -9.97
N ARG A 89 10.01 2.59 -10.68
CA ARG A 89 10.11 3.27 -11.97
C ARG A 89 10.54 4.72 -11.77
N SER A 90 11.34 5.24 -12.70
CA SER A 90 11.64 6.68 -12.73
C SER A 90 10.36 7.50 -12.87
N GLY A 91 10.22 8.55 -12.05
CA GLY A 91 9.03 9.42 -12.03
C GLY A 91 7.82 8.83 -11.31
N SER A 92 7.93 7.64 -10.71
CA SER A 92 6.86 7.09 -9.88
C SER A 92 6.68 7.87 -8.57
N VAL A 93 5.50 7.74 -7.95
CA VAL A 93 5.18 8.35 -6.65
C VAL A 93 4.82 7.28 -5.63
N LEU A 94 5.46 7.31 -4.47
CA LEU A 94 5.08 6.51 -3.31
C LEU A 94 4.18 7.30 -2.35
N ILE A 95 3.02 6.75 -2.06
CA ILE A 95 2.08 7.21 -1.05
C ILE A 95 2.30 6.42 0.23
N ASP A 96 2.78 7.11 1.26
CA ASP A 96 2.96 6.56 2.59
C ASP A 96 1.64 6.57 3.38
N VAL A 97 1.04 5.38 3.53
CA VAL A 97 -0.18 5.15 4.32
C VAL A 97 0.14 4.80 5.77
N THR A 98 1.41 4.63 6.12
CA THR A 98 1.82 4.09 7.43
C THR A 98 1.61 5.09 8.58
N VAL A 99 1.34 4.57 9.77
CA VAL A 99 1.29 5.38 10.99
C VAL A 99 2.23 4.73 12.01
N PRO A 100 3.13 5.50 12.66
CA PRO A 100 4.09 4.94 13.60
C PRO A 100 3.40 4.62 14.93
N VAL A 101 2.64 3.53 14.97
CA VAL A 101 1.92 3.06 16.16
C VAL A 101 2.54 1.75 16.65
N ALA A 102 2.84 1.70 17.94
CA ALA A 102 3.15 0.47 18.67
C ALA A 102 1.99 0.14 19.62
N PHE A 103 1.85 -1.14 19.94
CA PHE A 103 0.90 -1.61 20.94
C PHE A 103 1.64 -2.09 22.18
N GLU A 104 1.42 -1.41 23.30
CA GLU A 104 1.98 -1.79 24.60
C GLU A 104 0.84 -2.24 25.50
N LYS A 105 0.85 -3.53 25.91
CA LYS A 105 -0.21 -4.14 26.73
C LYS A 105 -1.61 -3.91 26.15
N GLY A 106 -1.74 -3.96 24.82
CA GLY A 106 -3.00 -3.75 24.09
C GLY A 106 -3.39 -2.29 23.87
N VAL A 107 -2.60 -1.31 24.34
CA VAL A 107 -2.90 0.11 24.19
C VAL A 107 -2.04 0.70 23.06
N PRO A 108 -2.64 1.42 22.09
CA PRO A 108 -1.87 2.07 21.04
C PRO A 108 -1.08 3.27 21.61
N ARG A 109 0.17 3.40 21.15
CA ARG A 109 1.06 4.53 21.43
C ARG A 109 1.72 4.95 20.12
N LEU A 110 1.83 6.26 19.93
CA LEU A 110 2.66 6.79 18.85
C LEU A 110 4.13 6.54 19.20
N VAL A 111 4.85 5.99 18.24
CA VAL A 111 6.30 5.82 18.30
C VAL A 111 6.93 7.14 17.91
N GLU A 112 7.90 7.59 18.69
CA GLU A 112 8.69 8.76 18.36
C GLU A 112 9.56 8.48 17.13
N VAL A 113 9.50 9.38 16.15
CA VAL A 113 10.26 9.29 14.92
C VAL A 113 11.19 10.51 14.87
N PRO A 114 12.53 10.34 14.95
CA PRO A 114 13.47 11.46 15.01
C PRO A 114 13.36 12.43 13.82
N GLU A 115 12.90 11.92 12.68
CA GLU A 115 12.64 12.70 11.47
C GLU A 115 11.41 13.60 11.51
N GLY A 116 10.62 13.54 12.58
CA GLY A 116 9.36 14.27 12.72
C GLY A 116 8.16 13.40 12.36
N SER A 117 8.19 12.71 11.21
CA SER A 117 7.09 11.84 10.76
C SER A 117 7.55 10.55 10.09
N ALA A 118 6.64 9.58 10.02
CA ALA A 118 6.86 8.34 9.26
C ALA A 118 7.21 8.62 7.78
N CYS A 119 6.58 9.62 7.17
CA CYS A 119 6.83 9.99 5.78
C CYS A 119 8.24 10.56 5.60
N GLU A 120 8.65 11.47 6.48
CA GLU A 120 10.00 12.05 6.45
C GLU A 120 11.09 11.00 6.74
N HIS A 121 10.81 10.06 7.65
CA HIS A 121 11.69 8.92 7.91
C HIS A 121 11.86 8.04 6.66
N LEU A 122 10.75 7.62 6.04
CA LEU A 122 10.77 6.75 4.87
C LEU A 122 11.33 7.46 3.63
N ARG A 123 11.18 8.79 3.51
CA ARG A 123 11.72 9.58 2.40
C ARG A 123 13.23 9.42 2.24
N ARG A 124 13.97 9.28 3.34
CA ARG A 124 15.43 9.07 3.35
C ARG A 124 15.85 7.73 2.73
N LEU A 125 14.93 6.76 2.73
CA LEU A 125 15.15 5.41 2.20
C LEU A 125 14.71 5.28 0.74
N LEU A 126 14.06 6.30 0.18
CA LEU A 126 13.50 6.27 -1.18
C LEU A 126 14.51 6.84 -2.19
N PRO A 127 14.61 6.30 -3.42
CA PRO A 127 15.45 6.89 -4.46
C PRO A 127 15.04 8.33 -4.77
N GLU A 128 16.00 9.17 -5.20
CA GLU A 128 15.73 10.59 -5.49
C GLU A 128 14.71 10.80 -6.62
N HIS A 129 14.66 9.89 -7.59
CA HIS A 129 13.76 9.96 -8.74
C HIS A 129 12.31 9.54 -8.44
N VAL A 130 12.02 9.13 -7.21
CA VAL A 130 10.68 8.72 -6.78
C VAL A 130 10.09 9.82 -5.92
N GLY A 131 8.93 10.33 -6.33
CA GLY A 131 8.17 11.29 -5.54
C GLY A 131 7.58 10.63 -4.29
N MET A 132 7.28 11.42 -3.26
CA MET A 132 6.67 10.89 -2.04
C MET A 132 5.58 11.82 -1.51
N ALA A 133 4.48 11.23 -1.06
CA ALA A 133 3.42 11.95 -0.35
C ALA A 133 2.84 11.10 0.79
N ALA A 134 2.27 11.77 1.78
CA ALA A 134 1.54 11.15 2.89
C ALA A 134 0.04 11.27 2.62
N ALA A 135 -0.68 10.15 2.57
CA ALA A 135 -2.15 10.16 2.41
C ALA A 135 -2.78 8.89 2.99
N PHE A 136 -4.11 8.90 3.16
CA PHE A 136 -4.92 7.77 3.62
C PHE A 136 -4.61 7.24 5.03
N LYS A 137 -3.79 7.96 5.82
CA LYS A 137 -3.33 7.57 7.17
C LYS A 137 -4.44 7.48 8.22
N THR A 138 -5.58 8.14 7.99
CA THR A 138 -6.71 8.24 8.93
C THR A 138 -7.99 7.60 8.37
N LEU A 139 -7.90 6.83 7.29
CA LEU A 139 -9.04 6.12 6.73
C LEU A 139 -9.18 4.72 7.36
N PRO A 140 -10.31 4.40 8.01
CA PRO A 140 -10.54 3.06 8.52
C PRO A 140 -10.68 2.05 7.37
N ALA A 141 -9.94 0.94 7.47
CA ALA A 141 -10.00 -0.15 6.49
C ALA A 141 -11.42 -0.68 6.28
N ALA A 142 -12.21 -0.77 7.36
CA ALA A 142 -13.58 -1.28 7.31
C ALA A 142 -14.48 -0.39 6.43
N THR A 143 -14.37 0.93 6.53
CA THR A 143 -15.13 1.87 5.70
C THR A 143 -14.76 1.72 4.22
N LEU A 144 -13.47 1.56 3.93
CA LEU A 144 -13.01 1.34 2.56
C LEU A 144 -13.58 0.03 1.96
N ALA A 145 -13.78 -1.01 2.78
CA ALA A 145 -14.32 -2.28 2.31
C ALA A 145 -15.81 -2.25 1.95
N THR A 146 -16.58 -1.27 2.45
CA THR A 146 -18.00 -1.11 2.15
C THR A 146 -18.20 -0.24 0.92
N LEU A 147 -18.26 -0.81 -0.28
CA LEU A 147 -18.28 -0.04 -1.53
C LEU A 147 -19.58 0.75 -1.79
N ASP A 148 -20.69 0.35 -1.16
CA ASP A 148 -22.01 0.99 -1.37
C ASP A 148 -22.17 2.31 -0.60
N GLU A 149 -21.22 2.63 0.28
CA GLU A 149 -21.19 3.87 1.06
C GLU A 149 -20.01 4.73 0.61
N PRO A 150 -20.10 6.08 0.67
CA PRO A 150 -18.98 6.96 0.32
C PRO A 150 -17.71 6.70 1.15
#